data_AF-A0A7W8K4Z1-F1
#
_entry.id   AF-A0A7W8K4Z1-F1
#
_cell.length_a   1.000
_cell.length_b   1.000
_cell.length_c   1.000
_cell.angle_alpha   90.00
_cell.angle_beta   90.00
_cell.angle_gamma   90.00
#
_symmetry.space_group_name_H-M   'P 1'
#
loop_
_entity.id
_entity.type
_entity.pdbx_description
1 polymer ?
#
loop_
_entity_poly.entity_id
_entity_poly.type
_entity_poly.pdbx_seq_one_letter_code
_entity_poly.pdbx_strand_id
1 'polypeptide(L)'
;MSDFPEDIYTEPSADVHTLNNLGPLTGMAGIWAGTRGLDVKPKADGPRKQAFVERIELQPIDPVTNGPQLFYGLRYYIHITKPDQVKTYHEQVGYWLWEPATGAVIQTLAIPRGQIAMASGTTTADATSFELVARRDTTAFGICSNPFLEHAFTTVEYRIKVDIHPDGTWGYDEDTVMLIRGKDEPFHHTDRNLLKKIGEPTPNPMALQALAASAQ
;
A
#
# COMPACT_ATOMS: atom_id res chain seq x y z
N MET A 1 16.13 -9.30 -16.05
CA MET A 1 16.51 -7.90 -15.81
C MET A 1 15.64 -7.09 -16.74
N SER A 2 14.96 -6.06 -16.25
CA SER A 2 14.22 -5.15 -17.12
C SER A 2 15.23 -4.34 -17.91
N ASP A 3 15.18 -4.40 -19.24
CA ASP A 3 15.99 -3.58 -20.11
C ASP A 3 15.44 -2.15 -20.06
N PHE A 4 16.12 -1.28 -19.30
CA PHE A 4 15.80 0.13 -19.28
C PHE A 4 16.20 0.77 -20.61
N PRO A 5 15.41 1.72 -21.15
CA PRO A 5 15.76 2.41 -22.37
C PRO A 5 17.04 3.24 -22.21
N GLU A 6 17.81 3.39 -23.30
CA GLU A 6 18.99 4.25 -23.30
C GLU A 6 18.64 5.72 -23.08
N ASP A 7 17.48 6.16 -23.58
CA ASP A 7 16.93 7.49 -23.29
C ASP A 7 16.20 7.49 -21.93
N ILE A 8 16.83 8.14 -20.95
CA ILE A 8 16.33 8.23 -19.58
C ILE A 8 15.57 9.54 -19.29
N TYR A 9 15.36 10.40 -20.30
CA TYR A 9 14.77 11.73 -20.10
C TYR A 9 13.43 11.91 -20.80
N THR A 10 13.18 11.24 -21.93
CA THR A 10 11.93 11.40 -22.66
C THR A 10 10.75 10.86 -21.85
N GLU A 11 9.81 11.74 -21.53
CA GLU A 11 8.58 11.40 -20.81
C GLU A 11 7.47 10.94 -21.75
N PRO A 12 6.73 9.88 -21.40
CA PRO A 12 5.56 9.46 -22.18
C PRO A 12 4.40 10.46 -22.01
N SER A 13 3.53 10.51 -23.03
CA SER A 13 2.24 11.19 -22.87
C SER A 13 1.36 10.39 -21.90
N ALA A 14 0.85 11.05 -20.86
CA ALA A 14 -0.03 10.44 -19.87
C ALA A 14 -1.49 10.91 -20.05
N ASP A 15 -2.43 9.97 -19.98
CA ASP A 15 -3.84 10.30 -19.78
C ASP A 15 -4.03 10.92 -18.39
N VAL A 16 -4.66 12.09 -18.34
CA VAL A 16 -4.90 12.84 -17.09
C VAL A 16 -5.98 12.22 -16.22
N HIS A 17 -6.83 11.33 -16.76
CA HIS A 17 -7.89 10.65 -16.04
C HIS A 17 -7.35 9.40 -15.32
N THR A 18 -6.63 9.59 -14.21
CA THR A 18 -5.94 8.51 -13.48
C THR A 18 -6.87 7.33 -13.15
N LEU A 19 -8.12 7.59 -12.76
CA LEU A 19 -9.09 6.53 -12.41
C LEU A 19 -9.33 5.50 -13.53
N ASN A 20 -9.13 5.88 -14.79
CA ASN A 20 -9.28 4.98 -15.93
C ASN A 20 -8.04 4.10 -16.17
N ASN A 21 -6.92 4.42 -15.50
CA ASN A 21 -5.59 3.90 -15.82
C ASN A 21 -4.92 3.19 -14.63
N LEU A 22 -5.67 2.90 -13.56
CA LEU A 22 -5.15 2.29 -12.33
C LEU A 22 -4.81 0.79 -12.44
N GLY A 23 -5.14 0.14 -13.56
CA GLY A 23 -4.92 -1.30 -13.76
C GLY A 23 -5.50 -2.12 -12.59
N PRO A 24 -4.68 -2.96 -11.91
CA PRO A 24 -5.15 -3.82 -10.82
C PRO A 24 -5.64 -3.02 -9.60
N LEU A 25 -5.25 -1.74 -9.47
CA LEU A 25 -5.62 -0.89 -8.34
C LEU A 25 -7.02 -0.27 -8.50
N THR A 26 -7.67 -0.43 -9.65
CA THR A 26 -8.98 0.19 -9.95
C THR A 26 -10.03 -0.14 -8.89
N GLY A 27 -10.10 -1.41 -8.46
CA GLY A 27 -11.05 -1.86 -7.44
C GLY A 27 -10.79 -1.32 -6.03
N MET A 28 -9.62 -0.72 -5.78
CA MET A 28 -9.24 -0.18 -4.47
C MET A 28 -9.52 1.32 -4.34
N ALA A 29 -9.74 2.05 -5.44
CA ALA A 29 -9.99 3.48 -5.38
C ALA A 29 -11.27 3.80 -4.60
N GLY A 30 -11.17 4.69 -3.61
CA GLY A 30 -12.29 5.14 -2.78
C GLY A 30 -11.99 5.16 -1.28
N ILE A 31 -13.06 5.26 -0.51
CA ILE A 31 -13.03 5.32 0.96
C ILE A 31 -13.65 4.03 1.49
N TRP A 32 -12.97 3.38 2.43
CA TRP A 32 -13.31 2.05 2.90
C TRP A 32 -13.33 1.96 4.41
N ALA A 33 -14.09 0.99 4.91
CA ALA A 33 -14.08 0.59 6.31
C ALA A 33 -14.04 -0.93 6.47
N GLY A 34 -13.28 -1.40 7.45
CA GLY A 34 -13.25 -2.80 7.89
C GLY A 34 -13.41 -2.89 9.39
N THR A 35 -14.37 -3.70 9.86
CA THR A 35 -14.74 -3.77 11.29
C THR A 35 -14.34 -5.08 11.96
N ARG A 36 -13.68 -5.98 11.23
CA ARG A 36 -13.33 -7.34 11.68
C ARG A 36 -11.85 -7.66 11.44
N GLY A 37 -11.00 -6.63 11.46
CA GLY A 37 -9.57 -6.82 11.31
C GLY A 37 -8.98 -7.60 12.48
N LEU A 38 -7.95 -8.42 12.23
CA LEU A 38 -7.30 -9.25 13.25
C LEU A 38 -5.78 -9.12 13.20
N ASP A 39 -5.21 -8.56 14.26
CA ASP A 39 -3.77 -8.41 14.52
C ASP A 39 -3.24 -9.57 15.38
N VAL A 40 -2.12 -10.18 14.99
CA VAL A 40 -1.29 -11.05 15.85
C VAL A 40 0.03 -10.34 16.17
N LYS A 41 0.17 -9.82 17.40
CA LYS A 41 1.34 -9.02 17.84
C LYS A 41 2.21 -9.71 18.88
N PRO A 42 3.50 -9.30 19.01
CA PRO A 42 4.38 -9.85 20.03
C PRO A 42 4.06 -9.30 21.44
N LYS A 43 4.15 -10.17 22.45
CA LYS A 43 4.27 -9.81 23.88
C LYS A 43 5.32 -10.68 24.55
N ALA A 44 5.82 -10.22 25.70
CA ALA A 44 6.84 -10.93 26.47
C ALA A 44 6.42 -12.35 26.85
N ASP A 45 5.14 -12.54 27.19
CA ASP A 45 4.50 -13.80 27.59
C ASP A 45 3.94 -14.64 26.41
N GLY A 46 4.01 -14.14 25.18
CA GLY A 46 3.56 -14.84 23.97
C GLY A 46 2.74 -13.99 23.00
N PRO A 47 2.42 -14.48 21.79
CA PRO A 47 1.62 -13.74 20.81
C PRO A 47 0.21 -13.44 21.34
N ARG A 48 -0.35 -12.28 20.99
CA ARG A 48 -1.74 -11.93 21.32
C ARG A 48 -2.52 -11.53 20.07
N LYS A 49 -3.75 -12.05 20.00
CA LYS A 49 -4.75 -11.64 19.00
C LYS A 49 -5.44 -10.35 19.44
N GLN A 50 -5.67 -9.43 18.51
CA GLN A 50 -6.35 -8.16 18.75
C GLN A 50 -7.25 -7.83 17.58
N ALA A 51 -8.55 -7.72 17.84
CA ALA A 51 -9.47 -7.17 16.84
C ALA A 51 -9.21 -5.66 16.65
N PHE A 52 -9.38 -5.17 15.43
CA PHE A 52 -9.28 -3.75 15.10
C PHE A 52 -10.36 -3.31 14.12
N VAL A 53 -10.63 -2.00 14.12
CA VAL A 53 -11.46 -1.31 13.13
C VAL A 53 -10.56 -0.39 12.34
N GLU A 54 -10.73 -0.40 11.02
CA GLU A 54 -9.92 0.32 10.06
C GLU A 54 -10.80 1.21 9.20
N ARG A 55 -10.30 2.42 8.92
CA ARG A 55 -10.73 3.25 7.81
C ARG A 55 -9.52 3.52 6.93
N ILE A 56 -9.66 3.28 5.62
CA ILE A 56 -8.65 3.61 4.63
C ILE A 56 -9.27 4.47 3.53
N GLU A 57 -8.57 5.53 3.15
CA GLU A 57 -8.92 6.39 2.03
C GLU A 57 -7.84 6.31 0.96
N LEU A 58 -8.23 6.00 -0.27
CA LEU A 58 -7.38 5.75 -1.43
C LEU A 58 -7.85 6.66 -2.59
N GLN A 59 -7.15 7.78 -2.79
CA GLN A 59 -7.52 8.80 -3.76
C GLN A 59 -6.50 8.86 -4.91
N PRO A 60 -6.95 9.02 -6.17
CA PRO A 60 -6.03 9.09 -7.30
C PRO A 60 -5.07 10.27 -7.18
N ILE A 61 -3.81 10.04 -7.57
CA ILE A 61 -2.84 11.10 -7.83
C ILE A 61 -2.89 11.50 -9.31
N ASP A 62 -2.30 12.64 -9.67
CA ASP A 62 -2.00 12.91 -11.06
C ASP A 62 -1.01 11.87 -11.61
N PRO A 63 -1.03 11.53 -12.91
CA PRO A 63 -0.02 10.65 -13.48
C PRO A 63 1.38 11.23 -13.25
N VAL A 64 2.33 10.37 -12.88
CA VAL A 64 3.71 10.77 -12.57
C VAL A 64 4.67 10.12 -13.55
N THR A 65 5.52 10.94 -14.16
CA THR A 65 6.60 10.49 -15.05
C THR A 65 7.95 10.56 -14.34
N ASN A 66 8.81 9.58 -14.60
CA ASN A 66 10.22 9.59 -14.20
C ASN A 66 11.06 9.27 -15.44
N GLY A 67 11.32 10.29 -16.27
CA GLY A 67 11.78 10.05 -17.63
C GLY A 67 10.81 9.11 -18.37
N PRO A 68 11.26 7.98 -18.93
CA PRO A 68 10.41 7.07 -19.71
C PRO A 68 9.38 6.30 -18.90
N GLN A 69 9.49 6.29 -17.57
CA GLN A 69 8.56 5.59 -16.69
C GLN A 69 7.29 6.42 -16.44
N LEU A 70 6.14 5.73 -16.38
CA LEU A 70 4.84 6.32 -16.07
C LEU A 70 4.15 5.54 -14.96
N PHE A 71 3.74 6.24 -13.91
CA PHE A 71 2.90 5.71 -12.84
C PHE A 71 1.51 6.34 -12.84
N TYR A 72 0.51 5.48 -12.68
CA TYR A 72 -0.79 5.83 -12.14
C TYR A 72 -0.87 5.33 -10.71
N GLY A 73 -1.62 6.02 -9.84
CA GLY A 73 -1.63 5.58 -8.44
C GLY A 73 -2.67 6.21 -7.55
N LEU A 74 -2.67 5.74 -6.30
CA LEU A 74 -3.54 6.14 -5.22
C LEU A 74 -2.69 6.63 -4.04
N ARG A 75 -2.88 7.87 -3.61
CA ARG A 75 -2.43 8.35 -2.29
C ARG A 75 -3.36 7.75 -1.25
N TYR A 76 -2.80 7.24 -0.14
CA TYR A 76 -3.63 6.68 0.92
C TYR A 76 -3.30 7.14 2.33
N TYR A 77 -4.32 7.06 3.19
CA TYR A 77 -4.27 7.24 4.63
C TYR A 77 -5.07 6.11 5.28
N ILE A 78 -4.44 5.42 6.24
CA ILE A 78 -5.08 4.41 7.09
C ILE A 78 -5.15 4.93 8.52
N HIS A 79 -6.33 4.81 9.13
CA HIS A 79 -6.52 5.01 10.55
C HIS A 79 -7.15 3.77 11.18
N ILE A 80 -6.49 3.22 12.20
CA ILE A 80 -6.92 2.01 12.89
C ILE A 80 -7.11 2.31 14.36
N THR A 81 -8.24 1.85 14.92
CA THR A 81 -8.49 1.82 16.37
C THR A 81 -8.83 0.41 16.82
N LYS A 82 -8.87 0.21 18.14
CA LYS A 82 -9.55 -0.99 18.69
C LYS A 82 -11.06 -0.75 18.66
N PRO A 83 -11.89 -1.82 18.61
CA PRO A 83 -13.34 -1.69 18.72
C PRO A 83 -13.72 -0.82 19.92
N ASP A 84 -14.63 0.12 19.70
CA ASP A 84 -15.17 1.04 20.71
C ASP A 84 -14.13 1.93 21.41
N GLN A 85 -12.96 2.13 20.80
CA GLN A 85 -11.90 2.99 21.31
C GLN A 85 -11.61 4.16 20.36
N VAL A 86 -11.29 5.31 20.92
CA VAL A 86 -10.88 6.51 20.17
C VAL A 86 -9.36 6.61 19.97
N LYS A 87 -8.58 5.92 20.81
CA LYS A 87 -7.13 5.96 20.74
C LYS A 87 -6.66 5.28 19.45
N THR A 88 -5.90 6.03 18.63
CA THR A 88 -5.21 5.47 17.47
C THR A 88 -4.35 4.28 17.89
N TYR A 89 -4.59 3.15 17.23
CA TYR A 89 -3.86 1.91 17.40
C TYR A 89 -2.75 1.79 16.35
N HIS A 90 -3.06 2.14 15.10
CA HIS A 90 -2.12 2.22 14.00
C HIS A 90 -2.54 3.35 13.05
N GLU A 91 -1.56 3.98 12.41
CA GLU A 91 -1.76 4.96 11.36
C GLU A 91 -0.67 4.74 10.31
N GLN A 92 -1.03 4.87 9.03
CA GLN A 92 -0.12 4.65 7.92
C GLN A 92 -0.48 5.57 6.75
N VAL A 93 0.54 6.06 6.06
CA VAL A 93 0.39 6.87 4.84
C VAL A 93 1.35 6.41 3.76
N GLY A 94 0.99 6.68 2.50
CA GLY A 94 1.88 6.48 1.36
C GLY A 94 1.13 6.46 0.04
N TYR A 95 1.65 5.68 -0.91
CA TYR A 95 1.12 5.53 -2.25
C TYR A 95 1.04 4.06 -2.66
N TRP A 96 -0.02 3.71 -3.39
CA TRP A 96 -0.08 2.54 -4.27
C TRP A 96 0.14 3.00 -5.70
N LEU A 97 1.11 2.43 -6.40
CA LEU A 97 1.52 2.83 -7.73
C LEU A 97 1.42 1.63 -8.68
N TRP A 98 1.01 1.89 -9.91
CA TRP A 98 0.92 0.96 -11.02
C TRP A 98 1.70 1.50 -12.20
N GLU A 99 2.63 0.71 -12.73
CA GLU A 99 3.37 1.00 -13.96
C GLU A 99 2.86 0.08 -15.09
N PRO A 100 2.06 0.60 -16.03
CA PRO A 100 1.47 -0.21 -17.09
C PRO A 100 2.50 -0.92 -17.99
N ALA A 101 3.65 -0.29 -18.21
CA ALA A 101 4.67 -0.79 -19.13
C ALA A 101 5.37 -2.06 -18.63
N THR A 102 5.56 -2.17 -17.32
CA THR A 102 6.32 -3.27 -16.69
C THR A 102 5.43 -4.24 -15.92
N GLY A 103 4.20 -3.83 -15.61
CA GLY A 103 3.32 -4.54 -14.70
C GLY A 103 3.71 -4.40 -13.23
N ALA A 104 4.60 -3.45 -12.88
CA ALA A 104 5.01 -3.24 -11.50
C ALA A 104 3.89 -2.60 -10.68
N VAL A 105 3.64 -3.18 -9.51
CA VAL A 105 2.83 -2.58 -8.44
C VAL A 105 3.77 -2.26 -7.29
N ILE A 106 3.67 -1.05 -6.76
CA ILE A 106 4.50 -0.59 -5.66
C ILE A 106 3.60 -0.02 -4.57
N GLN A 107 3.84 -0.42 -3.32
CA GLN A 107 3.28 0.23 -2.15
C GLN A 107 4.41 0.91 -1.38
N THR A 108 4.29 2.21 -1.16
CA THR A 108 5.08 2.92 -0.17
C THR A 108 4.27 3.03 1.11
N LEU A 109 4.93 2.88 2.25
CA LEU A 109 4.31 3.10 3.55
C LEU A 109 5.25 3.82 4.50
N ALA A 110 4.68 4.72 5.30
CA ALA A 110 5.32 5.36 6.42
C ALA A 110 4.38 5.30 7.62
N ILE A 111 4.95 4.92 8.77
CA ILE A 111 4.20 4.76 10.02
C ILE A 111 4.80 5.66 11.12
N PRO A 112 3.98 6.20 12.05
CA PRO A 112 4.38 7.21 13.04
C PRO A 112 5.21 6.63 14.20
N ARG A 113 5.88 5.50 13.95
CA ARG A 113 6.93 4.93 14.81
C ARG A 113 8.32 5.09 14.19
N GLY A 114 8.47 5.93 13.17
CA GLY A 114 9.75 6.17 12.49
C GLY A 114 10.22 4.95 11.73
N GLN A 115 9.33 4.35 10.93
CA GLN A 115 9.67 3.29 9.99
C GLN A 115 8.98 3.54 8.65
N ILE A 116 9.68 3.19 7.57
CA ILE A 116 9.18 3.23 6.20
C ILE A 116 9.49 1.89 5.51
N ALA A 117 8.65 1.51 4.56
CA ALA A 117 8.91 0.40 3.66
C ALA A 117 8.41 0.71 2.25
N MET A 118 9.04 0.09 1.26
CA MET A 118 8.60 0.10 -0.12
C MET A 118 8.52 -1.35 -0.60
N ALA A 119 7.29 -1.85 -0.72
CA ALA A 119 7.02 -3.20 -1.20
C ALA A 119 6.69 -3.17 -2.69
N SER A 120 7.12 -4.19 -3.42
CA SER A 120 6.78 -4.31 -4.84
C SER A 120 6.49 -5.74 -5.26
N GLY A 121 5.80 -5.85 -6.39
CA GLY A 121 5.44 -7.08 -7.07
C GLY A 121 5.09 -6.78 -8.52
N THR A 122 4.86 -7.82 -9.32
CA THR A 122 4.41 -7.66 -10.70
C THR A 122 3.09 -8.40 -10.92
N THR A 123 2.20 -7.82 -11.71
CA THR A 123 0.91 -8.41 -12.04
C THR A 123 0.37 -7.88 -13.37
N THR A 124 -0.80 -8.35 -13.80
CA THR A 124 -1.49 -7.88 -15.01
C THR A 124 -2.49 -6.77 -14.70
N ALA A 125 -2.87 -5.99 -15.71
CA ALA A 125 -3.80 -4.87 -15.55
C ALA A 125 -5.20 -5.28 -15.05
N ASP A 126 -5.59 -6.54 -15.30
CA ASP A 126 -6.88 -7.14 -14.94
C ASP A 126 -6.81 -8.04 -13.70
N ALA A 127 -5.65 -8.11 -13.03
CA ALA A 127 -5.47 -8.96 -11.87
C ALA A 127 -6.38 -8.54 -10.70
N THR A 128 -7.04 -9.53 -10.10
CA THR A 128 -7.86 -9.37 -8.89
C THR A 128 -7.18 -9.94 -7.65
N SER A 129 -5.98 -10.48 -7.79
CA SER A 129 -5.14 -10.94 -6.69
C SER A 129 -3.68 -10.65 -7.02
N PHE A 130 -2.95 -10.04 -6.09
CA PHE A 130 -1.52 -9.75 -6.26
C PHE A 130 -0.83 -9.68 -4.90
N GLU A 131 0.49 -9.81 -4.91
CA GLU A 131 1.30 -9.81 -3.70
C GLU A 131 2.51 -8.90 -3.88
N LEU A 132 2.81 -8.10 -2.86
CA LEU A 132 3.98 -7.24 -2.80
C LEU A 132 4.89 -7.68 -1.65
N VAL A 133 6.20 -7.51 -1.84
CA VAL A 133 7.19 -7.78 -0.80
C VAL A 133 8.20 -6.63 -0.71
N ALA A 134 8.50 -6.22 0.51
CA ALA A 134 9.69 -5.43 0.84
C ALA A 134 10.66 -6.32 1.64
N ARG A 135 11.94 -6.26 1.30
CA ARG A 135 13.00 -6.94 2.08
C ARG A 135 13.99 -5.93 2.61
N ARG A 136 14.61 -6.27 3.72
CA ARG A 136 15.73 -5.48 4.24
C ARG A 136 16.95 -5.57 3.31
N ASP A 137 17.84 -4.56 3.42
CA ASP A 137 19.17 -4.50 2.82
C ASP A 137 19.22 -4.42 1.29
N THR A 138 18.07 -4.16 0.64
CA THR A 138 18.03 -3.77 -0.76
C THR A 138 17.91 -2.25 -0.90
N THR A 139 18.66 -1.68 -1.85
CA THR A 139 18.53 -0.28 -2.27
C THR A 139 17.37 -0.07 -3.24
N ALA A 140 16.86 -1.15 -3.84
CA ALA A 140 15.64 -1.16 -4.65
C ALA A 140 14.53 -1.87 -3.87
N PHE A 141 13.50 -1.14 -3.44
CA PHE A 141 12.36 -1.65 -2.64
C PHE A 141 12.76 -2.17 -1.24
N GLY A 142 13.02 -1.27 -0.30
CA GLY A 142 13.60 -1.61 1.01
C GLY A 142 12.78 -1.21 2.25
N ILE A 143 13.34 -1.51 3.42
CA ILE A 143 12.80 -1.17 4.74
C ILE A 143 13.83 -0.35 5.51
N CYS A 144 13.40 0.75 6.16
CA CYS A 144 14.26 1.59 6.99
C CYS A 144 13.54 1.98 8.29
N SER A 145 14.23 1.86 9.42
CA SER A 145 13.66 2.09 10.76
C SER A 145 14.52 2.99 11.63
N ASN A 146 13.90 3.57 12.67
CA ASN A 146 14.62 4.30 13.71
C ASN A 146 15.56 3.39 14.53
N PRO A 147 16.58 3.95 15.22
CA PRO A 147 17.59 3.17 15.94
C PRO A 147 17.06 2.19 17.00
N PHE A 148 15.94 2.49 17.66
CA PHE A 148 15.37 1.59 18.66
C PHE A 148 14.71 0.37 18.02
N LEU A 149 14.01 0.54 16.89
CA LEU A 149 13.47 -0.59 16.13
C LEU A 149 14.62 -1.45 15.59
N GLU A 150 15.67 -0.82 15.08
CA GLU A 150 16.89 -1.52 14.65
C GLU A 150 17.54 -2.33 15.78
N HIS A 151 17.47 -1.83 17.01
CA HIS A 151 18.04 -2.48 18.19
C HIS A 151 17.19 -3.63 18.75
N ALA A 152 15.86 -3.49 18.74
CA ALA A 152 14.97 -4.35 19.54
C ALA A 152 13.92 -5.12 18.73
N PHE A 153 13.50 -4.60 17.58
CA PHE A 153 12.39 -5.11 16.77
C PHE A 153 12.70 -4.91 15.28
N THR A 154 13.77 -5.56 14.80
CA THR A 154 14.28 -5.35 13.44
C THR A 154 13.33 -5.99 12.43
N THR A 155 12.66 -5.19 11.60
CA THR A 155 11.85 -5.71 10.49
C THR A 155 12.76 -6.18 9.36
N VAL A 156 12.59 -7.43 8.91
CA VAL A 156 13.41 -8.05 7.86
C VAL A 156 12.64 -8.31 6.57
N GLU A 157 11.34 -8.54 6.65
CA GLU A 157 10.45 -8.67 5.49
C GLU A 157 9.08 -8.07 5.84
N TYR A 158 8.45 -7.44 4.86
CA TYR A 158 7.04 -7.11 4.87
C TYR A 158 6.42 -7.67 3.59
N ARG A 159 5.30 -8.38 3.74
CA ARG A 159 4.52 -8.94 2.65
C ARG A 159 3.07 -8.54 2.80
N ILE A 160 2.44 -8.18 1.70
CA ILE A 160 1.00 -7.96 1.62
C ILE A 160 0.45 -8.69 0.40
N LYS A 161 -0.57 -9.52 0.62
CA LYS A 161 -1.39 -10.07 -0.44
C LYS A 161 -2.73 -9.33 -0.46
N VAL A 162 -3.15 -8.88 -1.63
CA VAL A 162 -4.43 -8.20 -1.87
C VAL A 162 -5.34 -9.11 -2.69
N ASP A 163 -6.61 -9.17 -2.32
CA ASP A 163 -7.66 -9.84 -3.09
C ASP A 163 -8.84 -8.88 -3.30
N ILE A 164 -9.23 -8.66 -4.55
CA ILE A 164 -10.36 -7.82 -4.96
C ILE A 164 -11.51 -8.75 -5.36
N HIS A 165 -12.69 -8.54 -4.77
CA HIS A 165 -13.82 -9.44 -4.89
C HIS A 165 -14.89 -8.93 -5.86
N PRO A 166 -15.67 -9.84 -6.50
CA PRO A 166 -16.74 -9.45 -7.43
C PRO A 166 -17.87 -8.61 -6.80
N ASP A 167 -18.03 -8.66 -5.47
CA ASP A 167 -19.03 -7.85 -4.75
C ASP A 167 -18.57 -6.41 -4.48
N GLY A 168 -17.40 -6.04 -5.00
CA GLY A 168 -16.79 -4.72 -4.84
C GLY A 168 -16.08 -4.53 -3.51
N THR A 169 -15.95 -5.56 -2.67
CA THR A 169 -15.06 -5.54 -1.51
C THR A 169 -13.64 -5.89 -1.92
N TRP A 170 -12.67 -5.53 -1.09
CA TRP A 170 -11.32 -6.07 -1.21
C TRP A 170 -10.76 -6.35 0.17
N GLY A 171 -9.83 -7.30 0.26
CA GLY A 171 -9.19 -7.69 1.50
C GLY A 171 -7.69 -7.79 1.33
N TYR A 172 -7.02 -7.91 2.48
CA TYR A 172 -5.58 -8.16 2.51
C TYR A 172 -5.21 -9.15 3.62
N ASP A 173 -4.10 -9.83 3.40
CA ASP A 173 -3.33 -10.55 4.41
C ASP A 173 -1.90 -10.00 4.40
N GLU A 174 -1.45 -9.53 5.56
CA GLU A 174 -0.10 -8.99 5.79
C GLU A 174 0.73 -9.94 6.67
N ASP A 175 2.02 -10.01 6.39
CA ASP A 175 3.02 -10.65 7.25
C ASP A 175 4.26 -9.76 7.35
N THR A 176 4.47 -9.21 8.55
CA THR A 176 5.67 -8.45 8.91
C THR A 176 6.58 -9.33 9.76
N VAL A 177 7.71 -9.73 9.19
CA VAL A 177 8.69 -10.58 9.87
C VAL A 177 9.67 -9.73 10.63
N MET A 178 9.76 -9.94 11.95
CA MET A 178 10.64 -9.20 12.85
C MET A 178 11.62 -10.12 13.57
N LEU A 179 12.89 -9.70 13.66
CA LEU A 179 13.84 -10.22 14.62
C LEU A 179 13.67 -9.45 15.93
N ILE A 180 13.21 -10.15 16.97
CA ILE A 180 12.97 -9.54 18.28
C ILE A 180 14.15 -9.86 19.19
N ARG A 181 14.76 -8.83 19.77
CA ARG A 181 15.90 -9.01 20.67
C ARG A 181 15.53 -9.95 21.83
N GLY A 182 16.30 -11.04 21.98
CA GLY A 182 16.06 -12.06 23.00
C GLY A 182 15.08 -13.17 22.59
N LYS A 183 14.70 -13.25 21.31
CA LYS A 183 14.00 -14.40 20.71
C LYS A 183 14.91 -15.06 19.68
N ASP A 184 14.93 -16.38 19.66
CA ASP A 184 15.77 -17.15 18.74
C ASP A 184 15.16 -17.23 17.33
N GLU A 185 13.83 -17.29 17.27
CA GLU A 185 13.08 -17.41 16.01
C GLU A 185 12.48 -16.07 15.57
N PRO A 186 12.41 -15.81 14.25
CA PRO A 186 11.67 -14.68 13.71
C PRO A 186 10.20 -14.68 14.16
N PHE A 187 9.68 -13.49 14.45
CA PHE A 187 8.28 -13.29 14.80
C PHE A 187 7.49 -12.84 13.57
N HIS A 188 6.41 -13.55 13.27
CA HIS A 188 5.45 -13.21 12.22
C HIS A 188 4.32 -12.35 12.82
N HIS A 189 4.38 -11.05 12.56
CA HIS A 189 3.30 -10.11 12.90
C HIS A 189 2.35 -10.03 11.72
N THR A 190 1.21 -10.72 11.86
CA THR A 190 0.25 -10.86 10.78
C THR A 190 -1.00 -10.05 11.04
N ASP A 191 -1.51 -9.41 10.00
CA ASP A 191 -2.75 -8.65 10.00
C ASP A 191 -3.62 -9.11 8.82
N ARG A 192 -4.94 -9.09 8.99
CA ARG A 192 -5.87 -9.32 7.88
C ARG A 192 -7.13 -8.50 8.05
N ASN A 193 -7.70 -8.05 6.95
CA ASN A 193 -9.00 -7.37 6.96
C ASN A 193 -9.77 -7.54 5.65
N LEU A 194 -11.08 -7.33 5.71
CA LEU A 194 -11.97 -7.24 4.56
C LEU A 194 -12.68 -5.88 4.61
N LEU A 195 -12.56 -5.14 3.52
CA LEU A 195 -12.93 -3.74 3.44
C LEU A 195 -14.18 -3.55 2.57
N LYS A 196 -15.11 -2.74 3.08
CA LYS A 196 -16.33 -2.35 2.37
C LYS A 196 -16.26 -0.87 2.00
N LYS A 197 -16.65 -0.56 0.77
CA LYS A 197 -16.66 0.83 0.29
C LYS A 197 -17.74 1.62 1.03
N ILE A 198 -17.38 2.83 1.44
CA ILE A 198 -18.25 3.80 2.12
C ILE A 198 -18.20 5.19 1.48
N GLY A 199 -17.36 5.38 0.44
CA GLY A 199 -17.31 6.59 -0.37
C GLY A 199 -16.55 6.34 -1.66
N GLU A 200 -16.95 7.01 -2.74
CA GLU A 200 -16.27 6.94 -4.02
C GLU A 200 -15.00 7.79 -4.04
N PRO A 201 -14.00 7.45 -4.89
CA PRO A 201 -12.87 8.33 -5.12
C PRO A 201 -13.31 9.59 -5.86
N THR A 202 -12.57 10.68 -5.67
CA THR A 202 -12.74 11.90 -6.46
C THR A 202 -11.72 11.95 -7.59
N PRO A 203 -12.02 12.53 -8.76
CA PRO A 203 -11.03 12.72 -9.81
C PRO A 203 -9.81 13.52 -9.30
N ASN A 204 -8.62 13.21 -9.83
CA ASN A 204 -7.39 13.94 -9.55
C ASN A 204 -7.44 15.38 -10.13
N PRO A 205 -6.61 16.32 -9.65
CA PRO A 205 -6.64 17.73 -10.07
C PRO A 205 -6.58 17.95 -11.58
N MET A 206 -5.70 17.25 -12.31
CA MET A 206 -5.62 17.39 -13.76
C MET A 206 -6.89 16.89 -14.47
N ALA A 207 -7.49 15.80 -14.00
CA ALA A 207 -8.76 15.31 -14.53
C ALA A 207 -9.90 16.32 -14.30
N LEU A 208 -9.96 16.96 -13.12
CA LEU A 208 -10.95 18.00 -12.83
C LEU A 208 -10.81 19.19 -13.78
N GLN A 209 -9.57 19.61 -14.06
CA GLN A 209 -9.31 20.68 -15.02
C GLN A 209 -9.79 20.32 -16.43
N ALA A 210 -9.49 19.12 -16.91
CA ALA A 210 -9.91 18.65 -18.23
C ALA A 210 -11.43 18.55 -18.37
N LEU A 211 -12.12 18.07 -17.33
CA LEU A 211 -13.58 18.01 -17.28
C LEU A 211 -14.22 19.41 -17.33
N ALA A 212 -13.64 20.38 -16.61
CA ALA A 212 -14.12 21.75 -16.62
C ALA A 212 -13.94 22.42 -18.00
N ALA A 213 -12.83 22.16 -18.68
CA ALA A 213 -12.57 22.69 -20.02
C ALA A 213 -13.52 22.10 -21.09
N SER A 214 -13.94 20.84 -20.92
CA SER A 214 -14.86 20.16 -21.84
C SER A 214 -16.33 20.57 -21.68
N ALA A 215 -16.66 21.26 -20.58
CA ALA A 215 -18.01 21.73 -20.28
C ALA A 215 -18.27 23.18 -20.76
N GLN A 216 -17.28 23.84 -21.35
CA GLN A 216 -17.34 25.19 -21.92
C GLN A 216 -17.54 25.12 -23.44
#